data_AF-A0A7C3NBC4-F1
#
_entry.id   AF-A0A7C3NBC4-F1
#
_cell.length_a   1.000
_cell.length_b   1.000
_cell.length_c   1.000
_cell.angle_alpha   90.00
_cell.angle_beta   90.00
_cell.angle_gamma   90.00
#
_symmetry.space_group_name_H-M   'P 1'
#
loop_
_entity.id
_entity.type
_entity.pdbx_description
1 polymer ?
#
loop_
_entity_poly.entity_id
_entity_poly.type
_entity_poly.pdbx_seq_one_letter_code
_entity_poly.pdbx_strand_id
1 'polypeptide(L)'
;MVFPHAVSGHNKLIDHKDILAHLAAWNWRCVFLLDAARNTDWPLKAEPDVEGLSREFYKERQHWSWLEVQTDFCRAHQALIRTLQELPVERQDNPLILKTVGDEALKHYINRLPTLKR
;
A
#
# COMPACT_ATOMS: atom_id res chain seq x y z
N MET A 1 -12.31 -9.05 -3.92
CA MET A 1 -11.88 -8.17 -2.80
C MET A 1 -13.03 -7.25 -2.45
N VAL A 2 -13.82 -7.68 -1.48
CA VAL A 2 -15.00 -6.97 -0.98
C VAL A 2 -14.52 -6.18 0.23
N PHE A 3 -14.66 -4.86 0.22
CA PHE A 3 -14.46 -4.09 1.44
C PHE A 3 -15.45 -4.61 2.48
N PRO A 4 -15.06 -4.77 3.77
CA PRO A 4 -15.98 -5.14 4.81
C PRO A 4 -16.91 -3.97 5.12
N HIS A 5 -17.90 -3.78 4.26
CA HIS A 5 -19.09 -2.97 4.49
C HIS A 5 -20.29 -3.90 4.41
N ALA A 6 -20.50 -4.65 5.47
CA ALA A 6 -21.76 -5.32 5.73
C ALA A 6 -22.12 -5.22 7.22
N VAL A 7 -21.93 -4.05 7.84
CA VAL A 7 -22.64 -3.68 9.06
C VAL A 7 -22.92 -2.17 8.99
N SER A 8 -24.20 -1.82 8.88
CA SER A 8 -24.75 -0.44 8.80
C SER A 8 -24.93 0.18 7.41
N GLY A 9 -26.03 -0.20 6.75
CA GLY A 9 -27.13 0.73 6.44
C GLY A 9 -26.96 1.86 5.42
N HIS A 10 -25.76 2.19 4.95
CA HIS A 10 -25.56 3.22 3.92
C HIS A 10 -24.66 2.68 2.82
N ASN A 11 -25.20 2.64 1.59
CA ASN A 11 -24.47 2.35 0.35
C ASN A 11 -23.46 3.49 0.09
N LYS A 12 -22.38 3.54 0.87
CA LYS A 12 -21.37 4.59 0.82
C LYS A 12 -20.41 4.22 -0.31
N LEU A 13 -20.46 4.99 -1.40
CA LEU A 13 -19.38 5.03 -2.39
C LEU A 13 -18.05 5.06 -1.63
N ILE A 14 -17.09 4.21 -2.02
CA ILE A 14 -15.75 4.22 -1.44
C ILE A 14 -15.23 5.65 -1.57
N ASP A 15 -14.97 6.29 -0.44
CA ASP A 15 -14.49 7.66 -0.39
C ASP A 15 -13.08 7.72 -1.01
N HIS A 16 -12.80 8.73 -1.83
CA HIS A 16 -11.46 9.01 -2.35
C HIS A 16 -10.43 9.05 -1.21
N LYS A 17 -10.86 9.48 -0.01
CA LYS A 17 -10.03 9.53 1.20
C LYS A 17 -9.59 8.13 1.60
N ASP A 18 -10.53 7.19 1.64
CA ASP A 18 -10.26 5.82 2.06
C ASP A 18 -9.36 5.09 1.04
N ILE A 19 -9.50 5.43 -0.25
CA ILE A 19 -8.58 4.93 -1.29
C ILE A 19 -7.17 5.46 -1.09
N LEU A 20 -7.00 6.76 -0.86
CA LEU A 20 -5.70 7.36 -0.62
C LEU A 20 -5.04 6.80 0.65
N ALA A 21 -5.80 6.66 1.73
CA ALA A 21 -5.34 6.06 2.99
C ALA A 21 -4.90 4.60 2.78
N HIS A 22 -5.66 3.82 2.01
CA HIS A 22 -5.30 2.46 1.62
C HIS A 22 -3.96 2.45 0.86
N LEU A 23 -3.82 3.26 -0.19
CA LEU A 23 -2.59 3.30 -0.99
C LEU A 23 -1.38 3.74 -0.15
N ALA A 24 -1.54 4.71 0.75
CA ALA A 24 -0.48 5.17 1.64
C ALA A 24 0.02 4.04 2.54
N ALA A 25 -0.88 3.29 3.17
CA ALA A 25 -0.53 2.20 4.07
C ALA A 25 0.22 1.06 3.35
N TRP A 26 -0.23 0.68 2.15
CA TRP A 26 0.43 -0.34 1.34
C TRP A 26 1.81 0.12 0.83
N ASN A 27 1.97 1.40 0.48
CA ASN A 27 3.29 1.97 0.18
C ASN A 27 4.24 1.87 1.37
N TRP A 28 3.80 2.23 2.57
CA TRP A 28 4.64 2.13 3.78
C TRP A 28 5.04 0.69 4.07
N ARG A 29 4.11 -0.25 3.90
CA ARG A 29 4.41 -1.67 4.06
C ARG A 29 5.44 -2.16 3.04
N CYS A 30 5.32 -1.75 1.78
CA CYS A 30 6.28 -2.06 0.74
C CYS A 30 7.67 -1.49 1.08
N VAL A 31 7.75 -0.22 1.50
CA VAL A 31 8.99 0.41 1.97
C VAL A 31 9.65 -0.41 3.09
N PHE A 32 8.87 -0.78 4.11
CA PHE A 32 9.39 -1.56 5.25
C PHE A 32 9.98 -2.90 4.80
N LEU A 33 9.30 -3.61 3.90
CA LEU A 33 9.76 -4.90 3.38
C LEU A 33 11.04 -4.75 2.54
N LEU A 34 11.08 -3.75 1.65
CA LEU A 34 12.25 -3.47 0.82
C LEU A 34 13.46 -3.05 1.66
N ASP A 35 13.25 -2.26 2.71
CA ASP A 35 14.32 -1.84 3.61
C ASP A 35 14.89 -3.02 4.40
N ALA A 36 14.03 -3.90 4.91
CA ALA A 36 14.46 -5.12 5.59
C ALA A 36 15.25 -6.07 4.67
N ALA A 37 14.86 -6.15 3.40
CA ALA A 37 15.52 -6.99 2.39
C ALA A 37 16.73 -6.32 1.70
N ARG A 38 17.03 -5.05 2.03
CA ARG A 38 18.04 -4.22 1.35
C ARG A 38 19.38 -4.95 1.21
N ASN A 39 19.85 -5.55 2.31
CA ASN A 39 21.13 -6.25 2.39
C ASN A 39 21.01 -7.72 2.82
N THR A 40 19.79 -8.28 2.85
CA THR A 40 19.56 -9.63 3.38
C THR A 40 18.64 -10.43 2.47
N ASP A 41 18.90 -11.72 2.31
CA ASP A 41 17.94 -12.66 1.67
C ASP A 41 16.79 -13.03 2.60
N TRP A 42 16.51 -12.19 3.62
CA TRP A 42 15.40 -12.37 4.53
C TRP A 42 14.12 -12.57 3.71
N PRO A 43 13.31 -13.58 4.02
CA PRO A 43 12.24 -13.95 3.13
C PRO A 43 11.19 -12.83 3.12
N LEU A 44 11.13 -12.13 1.99
CA LEU A 44 9.98 -11.37 1.54
C LEU A 44 8.84 -12.38 1.34
N LYS A 45 8.19 -12.83 2.43
CA LYS A 45 7.05 -13.75 2.35
C LYS A 45 5.89 -13.01 1.69
N ALA A 46 5.80 -13.18 0.39
CA ALA A 46 4.96 -12.44 -0.56
C ALA A 46 3.52 -12.98 -0.69
N GLU A 47 2.88 -13.33 0.43
CA GLU A 47 1.44 -13.59 0.46
C GLU A 47 0.84 -12.95 1.73
N PRO A 48 0.72 -11.61 1.75
CA PRO A 48 0.03 -10.93 2.84
C PRO A 48 -1.43 -11.38 2.92
N ASP A 49 -1.98 -11.48 4.13
CA ASP A 49 -3.44 -11.47 4.33
C ASP A 49 -3.94 -10.07 3.94
N VAL A 50 -4.21 -9.90 2.65
CA VAL A 50 -4.57 -8.60 2.07
C VAL A 50 -5.83 -8.05 2.71
N GLU A 51 -6.80 -8.90 3.04
CA GLU A 51 -8.07 -8.46 3.64
C GLU A 51 -7.93 -8.14 5.13
N GLY A 52 -7.15 -8.95 5.88
CA GLY A 52 -6.77 -8.65 7.26
C GLY A 52 -6.06 -7.31 7.38
N LEU A 53 -4.98 -7.12 6.63
CA LEU A 53 -4.18 -5.89 6.66
C LEU A 53 -4.97 -4.68 6.18
N SER A 54 -5.77 -4.80 5.11
CA SER A 54 -6.59 -3.69 4.65
C SER A 54 -7.62 -3.24 5.70
N ARG A 55 -8.15 -4.18 6.50
CA ARG A 55 -9.04 -3.84 7.63
C ARG A 55 -8.30 -3.09 8.74
N GLU A 56 -7.08 -3.50 9.05
CA GLU A 56 -6.25 -2.84 10.06
C GLU A 56 -5.89 -1.42 9.62
N PHE A 57 -5.44 -1.25 8.38
CA PHE A 57 -5.12 0.04 7.80
C PHE A 57 -6.33 0.99 7.78
N TYR A 58 -7.52 0.47 7.47
CA TYR A 58 -8.75 1.24 7.53
C TYR A 58 -9.06 1.68 8.95
N LYS A 59 -9.02 0.77 9.93
CA LYS A 59 -9.30 1.12 11.34
C LYS A 59 -8.34 2.19 11.88
N GLU A 60 -7.08 2.12 11.49
CA GLU A 60 -6.04 3.08 11.86
C GLU A 60 -6.31 4.49 11.30
N ARG A 61 -6.77 4.56 10.03
CA ARG A 61 -6.84 5.83 9.26
C ARG A 61 -8.26 6.37 9.05
N GLN A 62 -9.32 5.63 9.38
CA GLN A 62 -10.72 6.03 9.12
C GLN A 62 -11.07 7.40 9.75
N HIS A 63 -10.46 7.72 10.90
CA HIS A 63 -10.69 8.96 11.64
C HIS A 63 -9.83 10.13 11.17
N TRP A 64 -8.86 9.89 10.30
CA TRP A 64 -7.97 10.94 9.82
C TRP A 64 -8.72 11.92 8.92
N SER A 65 -8.32 13.18 9.00
CA SER A 65 -8.75 14.23 8.08
C SER A 65 -8.21 13.98 6.67
N TRP A 66 -8.81 14.64 5.70
CA TRP A 66 -8.34 14.61 4.32
C TRP A 66 -6.88 15.09 4.19
N LEU A 67 -6.51 16.16 4.90
CA LEU A 67 -5.15 16.71 4.86
C LEU A 67 -4.11 15.73 5.42
N GLU A 68 -4.43 15.05 6.52
CA GLU A 68 -3.56 14.02 7.10
C GLU A 68 -3.35 12.86 6.12
N VAL A 69 -4.43 12.35 5.51
CA VAL A 69 -4.36 11.26 4.53
C VAL A 69 -3.56 11.67 3.29
N GLN A 70 -3.76 12.87 2.76
CA GLN A 70 -2.98 13.37 1.62
C GLN A 70 -1.50 13.50 1.97
N THR A 71 -1.19 14.05 3.15
CA THR A 71 0.19 14.23 3.60
C THR A 71 0.89 12.89 3.78
N ASP A 72 0.21 11.92 4.39
CA ASP A 72 0.73 10.55 4.56
C ASP A 72 0.94 9.87 3.21
N PHE A 73 -0.02 9.96 2.29
CA PHE A 73 0.12 9.41 0.95
C PHE A 73 1.34 9.98 0.21
N CYS A 74 1.51 11.31 0.22
CA CYS A 74 2.66 11.95 -0.42
C CYS A 74 3.99 11.46 0.18
N ARG A 75 4.07 11.37 1.51
CA ARG A 75 5.26 10.87 2.21
C ARG A 75 5.54 9.41 1.89
N ALA A 76 4.53 8.54 1.96
CA ALA A 76 4.65 7.12 1.68
C ALA A 76 5.07 6.86 0.23
N HIS A 77 4.50 7.61 -0.72
CA HIS A 77 4.84 7.49 -2.12
C HIS A 77 6.28 7.94 -2.39
N GLN A 78 6.70 9.10 -1.86
CA GLN A 78 8.08 9.57 -1.98
C GLN A 78 9.07 8.60 -1.35
N ALA A 79 8.75 8.04 -0.18
CA ALA A 79 9.56 7.04 0.48
C ALA A 79 9.71 5.78 -0.38
N LEU A 80 8.62 5.28 -0.99
CA LEU A 80 8.66 4.12 -1.88
C LEU A 80 9.58 4.36 -3.08
N ILE A 81 9.40 5.48 -3.78
CA ILE A 81 10.26 5.82 -4.93
C ILE A 81 11.73 5.90 -4.50
N ARG A 82 12.02 6.57 -3.38
CA ARG A 82 13.38 6.70 -2.86
C ARG A 82 13.97 5.33 -2.51
N THR A 83 13.23 4.48 -1.79
CA THR A 83 13.70 3.14 -1.42
C THR A 83 14.01 2.30 -2.66
N LEU A 84 13.18 2.36 -3.71
CA LEU A 84 13.44 1.66 -4.97
C LEU A 84 14.70 2.17 -5.67
N GLN A 85 14.95 3.47 -5.64
CA GLN A 85 16.16 4.09 -6.22
C GLN A 85 17.44 3.77 -5.43
N GLU A 86 17.31 3.59 -4.11
CA GLU A 86 18.42 3.26 -3.22
C GLU A 86 18.74 1.75 -3.16
N LEU A 87 17.95 0.89 -3.82
CA LEU A 87 18.26 -0.52 -3.89
C LEU A 87 19.57 -0.74 -4.66
N PRO A 88 20.48 -1.60 -4.15
CA PRO A 88 21.67 -2.02 -4.91
C PRO A 88 21.29 -2.54 -6.30
N VAL A 89 22.10 -2.24 -7.31
CA VAL A 89 21.81 -2.60 -8.71
C VAL A 89 21.56 -4.10 -8.86
N GLU A 90 22.31 -4.92 -8.13
CA GLU A 90 22.20 -6.38 -8.11
C GLU A 90 20.85 -6.88 -7.57
N ARG A 91 20.11 -6.01 -6.87
CA ARG A 91 18.82 -6.31 -6.25
C ARG A 91 17.64 -5.76 -7.06
N GLN A 92 17.86 -4.80 -7.95
CA GLN A 92 16.79 -4.19 -8.73
C GLN A 92 16.11 -5.21 -9.66
N ASP A 93 16.90 -6.11 -10.25
CA ASP A 93 16.39 -7.19 -11.11
C ASP A 93 16.05 -8.47 -10.34
N ASN A 94 16.12 -8.45 -9.00
CA ASN A 94 15.81 -9.62 -8.20
C ASN A 94 14.30 -9.95 -8.32
N PRO A 95 13.92 -11.16 -8.78
CA PRO A 95 12.51 -11.50 -8.99
C PRO A 95 11.66 -11.40 -7.72
N LEU A 96 12.25 -11.63 -6.55
CA LEU A 96 11.54 -11.55 -5.27
C LEU A 96 11.24 -10.10 -4.89
N ILE A 97 12.17 -9.18 -5.16
CA ILE A 97 11.97 -7.74 -4.98
C ILE A 97 10.87 -7.25 -5.93
N LEU A 98 10.97 -7.59 -7.21
CA LEU A 98 9.97 -7.21 -8.22
C LEU A 98 8.58 -7.76 -7.87
N LYS A 99 8.50 -9.03 -7.41
CA LYS A 99 7.25 -9.63 -6.94
C LYS A 99 6.69 -8.86 -5.74
N THR A 100 7.52 -8.52 -4.76
CA THR A 100 7.10 -7.74 -3.57
C THR A 100 6.53 -6.39 -3.97
N VAL A 101 7.21 -5.63 -4.83
CA VAL A 101 6.70 -4.34 -5.33
C VAL A 101 5.38 -4.52 -6.08
N GLY A 102 5.28 -5.59 -6.87
CA GLY A 102 4.07 -5.98 -7.57
C GLY A 102 2.88 -6.20 -6.62
N ASP A 103 3.09 -7.02 -5.60
CA ASP A 103 2.06 -7.47 -4.66
C ASP A 103 1.67 -6.39 -3.65
N GLU A 104 2.66 -5.68 -3.10
CA GLU A 104 2.50 -4.74 -1.99
C GLU A 104 2.18 -3.31 -2.46
N ALA A 105 2.42 -2.95 -3.73
CA ALA A 105 2.13 -1.60 -4.23
C ALA A 105 1.38 -1.60 -5.55
N LEU A 106 1.96 -2.16 -6.62
CA LEU A 106 1.47 -1.96 -7.99
C LEU A 106 0.03 -2.47 -8.18
N LYS A 107 -0.30 -3.66 -7.68
CA LYS A 107 -1.65 -4.22 -7.75
C LYS A 107 -2.70 -3.31 -7.10
N HIS A 108 -2.36 -2.69 -5.97
CA HIS A 108 -3.28 -1.78 -5.28
C HIS A 108 -3.54 -0.51 -6.10
N TYR A 109 -2.52 0.07 -6.72
CA TYR A 109 -2.71 1.20 -7.64
C TYR A 109 -3.58 0.80 -8.84
N ILE A 110 -3.26 -0.28 -9.53
CA ILE A 110 -4.03 -0.74 -10.70
C ILE A 110 -5.51 -0.93 -10.37
N ASN A 111 -5.81 -1.53 -9.21
CA ASN A 111 -7.18 -1.82 -8.79
C ASN A 111 -7.97 -0.58 -8.32
N ARG A 112 -7.30 0.53 -7.99
CA ARG A 112 -7.94 1.70 -7.37
C ARG A 112 -7.91 2.96 -8.23
N LEU A 113 -6.93 3.10 -9.12
CA LEU A 113 -6.83 4.23 -10.06
C LEU A 113 -8.11 4.44 -10.89
N PRO A 114 -8.83 3.41 -11.38
CA PRO A 114 -10.08 3.62 -12.11
C PRO A 114 -11.17 4.30 -11.29
N THR A 115 -11.18 4.10 -9.97
CA THR A 115 -12.16 4.72 -9.06
C THR A 115 -11.83 6.18 -8.76
N LEU A 116 -10.54 6.54 -8.72
CA LEU A 116 -10.08 7.93 -8.52
C LEU A 116 -10.26 8.85 -9.75
N LYS A 117 -10.51 8.27 -10.93
CA LYS A 117 -10.67 9.00 -12.20
C LYS A 117 -12.13 9.34 -12.52
N ARG A 118 -13.08 8.96 -11.67
CA ARG A 118 -14.52 9.15 -11.87
C ARG A 118 -15.03 10.23 -10.93
#